data_AF-A0A967E355-F1
#
_entry.id   AF-A0A967E355-F1
#
_cell.length_a   1.000
_cell.length_b   1.000
_cell.length_c   1.000
_cell.angle_alpha   90.00
_cell.angle_beta   90.00
_cell.angle_gamma   90.00
#
_symmetry.space_group_name_H-M   'P 1'
#
loop_
_entity.id
_entity.type
_entity.pdbx_description
1 polymer ?
#
loop_
_entity_poly.entity_id
_entity_poly.type
_entity_poly.pdbx_seq_one_letter_code
_entity_poly.pdbx_strand_id
1 'polypeptide(L)'
;MSVETEDAFQKELIELFVQEAQEWLQQIHVALDELQQAPPAERHRSLAQTIKVGITNLGGSAATIHLSDVERASFSALPFVEAVQEPGASISADDFLALCKQLGHIHGALTRATGVTFETEPDQTAVESAPAVIGTQELLVRLRAIPEQSLAPGTSSRNLVQTVMAQTEGLMNRGMEQCNLASIQEFLDRLEEAEQGFLDLVRQDVLHLSTVFQALQNGGAASAQLQNAVERVAQLWSAAQQVNASHAMTFFMGLHSFLTLVMEQRIGVGTHRYEAVHSRLVQTVNSLEEWVQGGRTERGAIQGVLPR
;
A
#
# COMPACT_ATOMS: atom_id res chain seq x y z
N MET A 1 41.65 -25.55 11.55
CA MET A 1 41.40 -24.09 11.56
C MET A 1 40.77 -23.59 10.25
N SER A 2 40.29 -24.47 9.34
CA SER A 2 39.92 -24.06 7.97
C SER A 2 38.44 -24.28 7.60
N VAL A 3 37.67 -24.99 8.44
CA VAL A 3 36.25 -25.29 8.19
C VAL A 3 35.35 -24.18 8.74
N GLU A 4 35.67 -23.65 9.93
CA GLU A 4 34.92 -22.55 10.56
C GLU A 4 34.99 -21.23 9.77
N THR A 5 36.07 -21.00 9.02
CA THR A 5 36.25 -19.81 8.18
C THR A 5 35.48 -19.88 6.86
N GLU A 6 35.34 -21.08 6.29
CA GLU A 6 34.58 -21.29 5.06
C GLU A 6 33.07 -21.16 5.34
N ASP A 7 32.59 -21.76 6.43
CA ASP A 7 31.18 -21.64 6.85
C ASP A 7 30.80 -20.19 7.19
N ALA A 8 31.72 -19.41 7.79
CA ALA A 8 31.50 -18.00 8.08
C ALA A 8 31.41 -17.15 6.79
N PHE A 9 32.28 -17.42 5.81
CA PHE A 9 32.27 -16.73 4.52
C PHE A 9 31.02 -17.07 3.68
N GLN A 10 30.63 -18.35 3.65
CA GLN A 10 29.40 -18.79 2.99
C GLN A 10 28.15 -18.16 3.61
N LYS A 11 28.13 -18.03 4.95
CA LYS A 11 27.04 -17.36 5.65
C LYS A 11 26.95 -15.87 5.31
N GLU A 12 28.09 -15.16 5.22
CA GLU A 12 28.14 -13.76 4.81
C GLU A 12 27.67 -13.56 3.36
N LEU A 13 28.03 -14.47 2.45
CA LEU A 13 27.53 -14.45 1.07
C LEU A 13 26.03 -14.67 0.97
N ILE A 14 25.48 -15.57 1.80
CA ILE A 14 24.03 -15.81 1.88
C ILE A 14 23.32 -14.57 2.45
N GLU A 15 23.86 -13.94 3.50
CA GLU A 15 23.29 -12.72 4.08
C GLU A 15 23.26 -11.55 3.09
N LEU A 16 24.36 -11.34 2.35
CA LEU A 16 24.42 -10.33 1.28
C LEU A 16 23.42 -10.63 0.16
N PHE A 17 23.37 -11.89 -0.28
CA PHE A 17 22.42 -12.33 -1.30
C PHE A 17 20.97 -12.13 -0.84
N VAL A 18 20.64 -12.41 0.42
CA VAL A 18 19.29 -12.16 0.98
C VAL A 18 18.93 -10.68 0.87
N GLN A 19 19.86 -9.80 1.19
CA GLN A 19 19.64 -8.35 1.13
C GLN A 19 19.38 -7.88 -0.30
N GLU A 20 20.23 -8.31 -1.24
CA GLU A 20 20.06 -7.97 -2.66
C GLU A 20 18.77 -8.59 -3.25
N ALA A 21 18.45 -9.83 -2.86
CA ALA A 21 17.22 -10.51 -3.27
C ALA A 21 15.98 -9.76 -2.79
N GLN A 22 15.98 -9.22 -1.57
CA GLN A 22 14.87 -8.37 -1.09
C GLN A 22 14.69 -7.13 -1.95
N GLU A 23 15.77 -6.46 -2.34
CA GLU A 23 15.69 -5.26 -3.18
C GLU A 23 15.15 -5.58 -4.57
N TRP A 24 15.61 -6.67 -5.21
CA TRP A 24 15.09 -7.09 -6.52
C TRP A 24 13.63 -7.51 -6.44
N LEU A 25 13.23 -8.26 -5.42
CA LEU A 25 11.84 -8.66 -5.22
C LEU A 25 10.93 -7.45 -4.99
N GLN A 26 11.38 -6.46 -4.21
CA GLN A 26 10.62 -5.22 -4.02
C GLN A 26 10.45 -4.45 -5.34
N GLN A 27 11.51 -4.33 -6.14
CA GLN A 27 11.44 -3.68 -7.46
C GLN A 27 10.51 -4.43 -8.42
N ILE A 28 10.53 -5.76 -8.39
CA ILE A 28 9.63 -6.61 -9.17
C ILE A 28 8.18 -6.39 -8.72
N HIS A 29 7.87 -6.38 -7.43
CA HIS A 29 6.52 -6.16 -6.92
C HIS A 29 5.96 -4.79 -7.30
N VAL A 30 6.75 -3.73 -7.12
CA VAL A 30 6.34 -2.37 -7.53
C VAL A 30 6.07 -2.32 -9.03
N ALA A 31 6.94 -2.94 -9.84
CA ALA A 31 6.75 -2.97 -11.28
C ALA A 31 5.53 -3.79 -11.70
N LEU A 32 5.23 -4.88 -10.99
CA LEU A 32 4.08 -5.74 -11.21
C LEU A 32 2.76 -5.02 -10.88
N ASP A 33 2.69 -4.34 -9.74
CA ASP A 33 1.52 -3.55 -9.33
C ASP A 33 1.24 -2.42 -10.32
N GLU A 34 2.27 -1.70 -10.74
CA GLU A 34 2.12 -0.65 -11.74
C GLU A 34 1.70 -1.20 -13.11
N LEU A 35 2.20 -2.39 -13.50
CA LEU A 35 1.81 -3.06 -14.75
C LEU A 35 0.34 -3.52 -14.71
N GLN A 36 -0.17 -3.91 -13.53
CA GLN A 36 -1.59 -4.24 -13.31
C GLN A 36 -2.53 -3.02 -13.49
N GLN A 37 -2.01 -1.81 -13.30
CA GLN A 37 -2.77 -0.56 -13.50
C GLN A 37 -2.89 -0.14 -14.98
N ALA A 38 -2.42 -0.97 -15.92
CA ALA A 38 -2.47 -0.73 -17.36
C ALA A 38 -1.83 0.62 -17.77
N PRO A 39 -0.52 0.81 -17.51
CA PRO A 39 0.18 2.05 -17.80
C PRO A 39 0.38 2.24 -19.31
N PRO A 40 0.75 3.45 -19.78
CA PRO A 40 1.03 3.70 -21.19
C PRO A 40 2.10 2.75 -21.75
N ALA A 41 2.00 2.42 -23.05
CA ALA A 41 2.81 1.40 -23.72
C ALA A 41 4.35 1.52 -23.54
N GLU A 42 4.87 2.75 -23.43
CA GLU A 42 6.29 2.98 -23.16
C GLU A 42 6.67 2.60 -21.73
N ARG A 43 5.84 3.01 -20.76
CA ARG A 43 6.01 2.67 -19.34
C ARG A 43 5.82 1.18 -19.11
N HIS A 44 4.82 0.57 -19.74
CA HIS A 44 4.59 -0.88 -19.72
C HIS A 44 5.85 -1.68 -20.09
N ARG A 45 6.46 -1.38 -21.25
CA ARG A 45 7.69 -2.07 -21.68
C ARG A 45 8.83 -1.85 -20.70
N SER A 46 8.96 -0.65 -20.15
CA SER A 46 9.96 -0.35 -19.12
C SER A 46 9.74 -1.19 -17.86
N LEU A 47 8.51 -1.39 -17.41
CA LEU A 47 8.19 -2.18 -16.22
C LEU A 47 8.43 -3.67 -16.45
N ALA A 48 7.99 -4.21 -17.59
CA ALA A 48 8.29 -5.58 -17.98
C ALA A 48 9.82 -5.83 -18.06
N GLN A 49 10.57 -4.84 -18.56
CA GLN A 49 12.03 -4.91 -18.57
C GLN A 49 12.63 -4.88 -17.16
N THR A 50 12.11 -4.05 -16.25
CA THR A 50 12.52 -4.05 -14.84
C THR A 50 12.32 -5.42 -14.20
N ILE A 51 11.16 -6.05 -14.41
CA ILE A 51 10.87 -7.39 -13.91
C ILE A 51 11.86 -8.42 -14.50
N LYS A 52 12.10 -8.36 -15.82
CA LYS A 52 13.05 -9.24 -16.51
C LYS A 52 14.47 -9.13 -15.93
N VAL A 53 14.94 -7.91 -15.71
CA VAL A 53 16.27 -7.64 -15.15
C VAL A 53 16.37 -8.14 -13.71
N GLY A 54 15.36 -7.86 -12.87
CA GLY A 54 15.34 -8.34 -11.49
C GLY A 54 15.41 -9.86 -11.39
N ILE A 55 14.62 -10.58 -12.20
CA ILE A 55 14.63 -12.05 -12.25
C ILE A 55 15.97 -12.59 -12.75
N THR A 56 16.56 -11.95 -13.76
CA THR A 56 17.85 -12.38 -14.33
C THR A 56 18.98 -12.19 -13.31
N ASN A 57 19.00 -11.06 -12.61
CA ASN A 57 19.98 -10.78 -11.57
C ASN A 57 19.83 -11.76 -10.39
N LEU A 58 18.60 -12.01 -9.95
CA LEU A 58 18.31 -12.96 -8.88
C LEU A 58 18.79 -14.38 -9.24
N GLY A 59 18.47 -14.86 -10.45
CA GLY A 59 18.92 -16.17 -10.92
C GLY A 59 20.43 -16.25 -11.10
N GLY A 60 21.05 -15.19 -11.62
CA GLY A 60 22.50 -15.09 -11.79
C GLY A 60 23.25 -15.10 -10.46
N SER A 61 22.81 -14.30 -9.49
CA SER A 61 23.39 -14.26 -8.15
C SER A 61 23.13 -15.56 -7.37
N ALA A 62 21.98 -16.19 -7.54
CA ALA A 62 21.73 -17.51 -6.96
C ALA A 62 22.70 -18.58 -7.49
N ALA A 63 23.07 -18.51 -8.77
CA ALA A 63 24.03 -19.45 -9.38
C ALA A 63 25.45 -19.30 -8.81
N THR A 64 25.88 -18.07 -8.47
CA THR A 64 27.24 -17.83 -7.93
C THR A 64 27.43 -18.38 -6.52
N ILE A 65 26.35 -18.47 -5.74
CA ILE A 65 26.33 -19.05 -4.38
C ILE A 65 25.69 -20.45 -4.33
N HIS A 66 25.57 -21.12 -5.49
CA HIS A 66 25.10 -22.51 -5.62
C HIS A 66 23.67 -22.79 -5.11
N LEU A 67 22.77 -21.81 -5.17
CA LEU A 67 21.35 -21.98 -4.87
C LEU A 67 20.56 -22.43 -6.12
N SER A 68 20.81 -23.65 -6.57
CA SER A 68 20.29 -24.17 -7.86
C SER A 68 18.76 -24.18 -7.98
N ASP A 69 18.02 -24.29 -6.86
CA ASP A 69 16.56 -24.23 -6.89
C ASP A 69 16.04 -22.80 -7.10
N VAL A 70 16.73 -21.79 -6.56
CA VAL A 70 16.42 -20.38 -6.76
C VAL A 70 16.80 -19.96 -8.19
N GLU A 71 17.96 -20.39 -8.66
CA GLU A 71 18.41 -20.20 -10.04
C GLU A 71 17.37 -20.75 -11.04
N ARG A 72 16.96 -22.01 -10.86
CA ARG A 72 15.98 -22.67 -11.73
C ARG A 72 14.64 -21.97 -11.70
N ALA A 73 14.13 -21.61 -10.51
CA ALA A 73 12.86 -20.90 -10.37
C ALA A 73 12.92 -19.54 -11.08
N SER A 74 14.01 -18.80 -10.91
CA SER A 74 14.21 -17.48 -11.52
C SER A 74 14.20 -17.57 -13.05
N PHE A 75 15.03 -18.41 -13.64
CA PHE A 75 15.09 -18.50 -15.11
C PHE A 75 13.81 -19.11 -15.72
N SER A 76 13.09 -19.95 -14.98
CA SER A 76 11.78 -20.47 -15.43
C SER A 76 10.69 -19.41 -15.54
N ALA A 77 10.84 -18.25 -14.89
CA ALA A 77 9.89 -17.15 -14.95
C ALA A 77 10.05 -16.26 -16.20
N LEU A 78 11.21 -16.29 -16.87
CA LEU A 78 11.50 -15.41 -18.02
C LEU A 78 10.49 -15.51 -19.18
N PRO A 79 10.02 -16.71 -19.60
CA PRO A 79 9.03 -16.82 -20.67
C PRO A 79 7.70 -16.14 -20.32
N PHE A 80 7.34 -16.08 -19.04
CA PHE A 80 6.12 -15.43 -18.57
C PHE A 80 6.25 -13.91 -18.55
N VAL A 81 7.46 -13.39 -18.32
CA VAL A 81 7.74 -11.95 -18.48
C VAL A 81 7.66 -11.54 -19.95
N GLU A 82 8.16 -12.37 -20.85
CA GLU A 82 8.09 -12.14 -22.30
C GLU A 82 6.65 -12.14 -22.80
N ALA A 83 5.79 -13.01 -22.25
CA ALA A 83 4.36 -13.04 -22.57
C ALA A 83 3.62 -11.75 -22.18
N VAL A 84 4.07 -11.04 -21.14
CA VAL A 84 3.47 -9.77 -20.70
C VAL A 84 4.23 -8.52 -21.21
N GLN A 85 5.30 -8.69 -22.00
CA GLN A 85 6.20 -7.60 -22.39
C GLN A 85 5.60 -6.67 -23.46
N GLU A 86 4.81 -7.21 -24.38
CA GLU A 86 4.22 -6.44 -25.47
C GLU A 86 2.92 -5.74 -25.05
N PRO A 87 2.83 -4.41 -25.14
CA PRO A 87 1.59 -3.67 -24.91
C PRO A 87 0.65 -3.85 -26.11
N GLY A 88 -0.07 -4.97 -26.14
CA GLY A 88 -1.13 -5.31 -27.09
C GLY A 88 -2.47 -5.51 -26.38
N ALA A 89 -3.57 -5.41 -27.13
CA ALA A 89 -4.94 -5.51 -26.62
C ALA A 89 -5.11 -6.80 -25.78
N SER A 90 -5.34 -6.61 -24.48
CA SER A 90 -5.35 -7.61 -23.41
C SER A 90 -4.07 -8.44 -23.30
N ILE A 91 -3.16 -8.06 -22.38
CA ILE A 91 -2.46 -9.08 -21.59
C ILE A 91 -3.56 -10.04 -21.13
N SER A 92 -3.50 -11.32 -21.52
CA SER A 92 -4.49 -12.26 -21.02
C SER A 92 -4.32 -12.30 -19.49
N ALA A 93 -5.42 -12.18 -18.74
CA ALA A 93 -5.36 -12.25 -17.28
C ALA A 93 -4.62 -13.54 -16.84
N ASP A 94 -4.70 -14.58 -17.65
CA ASP A 94 -3.99 -15.85 -17.51
C ASP A 94 -2.47 -15.69 -17.60
N ASP A 95 -1.92 -14.88 -18.51
CA ASP A 95 -0.47 -14.64 -18.63
C ASP A 95 0.07 -13.87 -17.42
N PHE A 96 -0.68 -12.88 -16.94
CA PHE A 96 -0.30 -12.12 -15.75
C PHE A 96 -0.40 -12.98 -14.48
N LEU A 97 -1.45 -13.77 -14.33
CA LEU A 97 -1.60 -14.71 -13.22
C LEU A 97 -0.50 -15.79 -13.25
N ALA A 98 -0.13 -16.26 -14.44
CA ALA A 98 0.97 -17.20 -14.60
C ALA A 98 2.32 -16.58 -14.17
N LEU A 99 2.58 -15.32 -14.49
CA LEU A 99 3.75 -14.59 -14.00
C LEU A 99 3.74 -14.46 -12.47
N CYS A 100 2.61 -14.04 -11.88
CA CYS A 100 2.46 -13.94 -10.41
C CYS A 100 2.74 -15.28 -9.72
N LYS A 101 2.23 -16.37 -10.29
CA LYS A 101 2.46 -17.73 -9.78
C LYS A 101 3.94 -18.12 -9.83
N GLN A 102 4.64 -17.78 -10.92
CA GLN A 102 6.08 -18.05 -11.01
C GLN A 102 6.90 -17.22 -10.03
N LEU A 103 6.52 -15.96 -9.78
CA LEU A 103 7.15 -15.15 -8.73
C LEU A 103 6.94 -15.76 -7.34
N GLY A 104 5.75 -16.31 -7.06
CA GLY A 104 5.50 -17.08 -5.84
C GLY A 104 6.40 -18.32 -5.71
N HIS A 105 6.69 -19.03 -6.81
CA HIS A 105 7.65 -20.14 -6.79
C HIS A 105 9.07 -19.70 -6.47
N ILE A 106 9.50 -18.53 -6.97
CA ILE A 106 10.80 -17.92 -6.66
C ILE A 106 10.88 -17.58 -5.17
N HIS A 107 9.86 -16.95 -4.59
CA HIS A 107 9.77 -16.69 -3.15
C HIS A 107 9.87 -17.96 -2.30
N GLY A 108 9.13 -19.01 -2.68
CA GLY A 108 9.20 -20.29 -1.99
C GLY A 108 10.58 -20.94 -2.08
N ALA A 109 11.26 -20.83 -3.24
CA ALA A 109 12.62 -21.33 -3.41
C ALA A 109 13.62 -20.55 -2.55
N LEU A 110 13.52 -19.22 -2.52
CA LEU A 110 14.35 -18.35 -1.70
C LEU A 110 14.20 -18.65 -0.21
N THR A 111 12.96 -18.77 0.27
CA THR A 111 12.66 -19.08 1.68
C THR A 111 13.25 -20.43 2.09
N ARG A 112 13.13 -21.46 1.24
CA ARG A 112 13.75 -22.77 1.51
C ARG A 112 15.27 -22.73 1.47
N ALA A 113 15.86 -21.90 0.61
CA ALA A 113 17.29 -21.83 0.40
C ALA A 113 18.04 -21.03 1.47
N THR A 114 17.43 -19.96 1.99
CA THR A 114 18.10 -19.04 2.94
C THR A 114 17.53 -19.12 4.36
N GLY A 115 16.35 -19.74 4.54
CA GLY A 115 15.65 -19.77 5.82
C GLY A 115 15.07 -18.42 6.26
N VAL A 116 15.20 -17.39 5.42
CA VAL A 116 14.61 -16.07 5.63
C VAL A 116 13.27 -16.02 4.91
N THR A 117 12.21 -15.69 5.65
CA THR A 117 10.91 -15.42 5.04
C THR A 117 11.01 -14.08 4.32
N PHE A 118 11.11 -14.12 3.00
CA PHE A 118 10.99 -12.91 2.18
C PHE A 118 9.51 -12.55 2.16
N GLU A 119 9.11 -11.63 3.04
CA GLU A 119 7.73 -11.19 3.22
C GLU A 119 7.09 -10.89 1.87
N THR A 120 6.16 -11.77 1.52
CA THR A 120 5.05 -11.54 0.61
C THR A 120 4.07 -12.58 1.09
N GLU A 121 3.30 -12.27 2.14
CA GLU A 121 2.49 -13.24 2.90
C GLU A 121 2.08 -14.46 2.06
N PRO A 122 2.71 -15.62 2.30
CA PRO A 122 2.15 -16.88 1.89
C PRO A 122 2.00 -17.66 3.18
N ASP A 123 0.88 -17.47 3.86
CA ASP A 123 0.57 -18.27 5.04
C ASP A 123 0.41 -19.74 4.57
N GLN A 124 1.49 -20.51 4.67
CA GLN A 124 1.53 -21.94 4.41
C GLN A 124 2.01 -22.68 5.66
N THR A 125 1.31 -22.47 6.76
CA THR A 125 1.20 -23.47 7.84
C THR A 125 -0.18 -23.43 8.48
N ALA A 126 -1.22 -23.72 7.70
CA ALA A 126 -2.49 -24.17 8.27
C ALA A 126 -3.19 -25.13 7.31
N VAL A 127 -3.23 -26.40 7.74
CA VAL A 127 -4.18 -27.46 7.43
C VAL A 127 -5.25 -27.10 6.38
N GLU A 128 -5.16 -27.79 5.23
CA GLU A 128 -6.26 -28.22 4.35
C GLU A 128 -7.66 -27.66 4.72
N SER A 129 -7.92 -26.44 4.28
CA SER A 129 -9.24 -25.86 4.13
C SER A 129 -9.29 -25.34 2.70
N ALA A 130 -10.19 -25.84 1.86
CA ALA A 130 -10.34 -25.34 0.50
C ALA A 130 -10.43 -23.80 0.52
N PRO A 131 -9.74 -23.06 -0.39
CA PRO A 131 -9.83 -21.62 -0.42
C PRO A 131 -11.30 -21.25 -0.55
N ALA A 132 -11.84 -20.59 0.46
CA ALA A 132 -13.22 -20.18 0.46
C ALA A 132 -13.35 -19.09 -0.61
N VAL A 133 -13.99 -19.44 -1.73
CA VAL A 133 -14.20 -18.58 -2.89
C VAL A 133 -15.67 -18.17 -2.95
N ILE A 134 -15.92 -16.93 -3.36
CA ILE A 134 -17.27 -16.43 -3.64
C ILE A 134 -17.39 -16.04 -5.09
N GLY A 135 -18.52 -16.33 -5.73
CA GLY A 135 -18.77 -15.85 -7.09
C GLY A 135 -18.78 -14.31 -7.13
N THR A 136 -18.12 -13.69 -8.10
CA THR A 136 -18.11 -12.21 -8.25
C THR A 136 -19.51 -11.63 -8.35
N GLN A 137 -20.40 -12.31 -9.09
CA GLN A 137 -21.80 -11.96 -9.20
C GLN A 137 -22.55 -12.09 -7.85
N GLU A 138 -22.24 -13.13 -7.08
CA GLU A 138 -22.83 -13.34 -5.75
C GLU A 138 -22.37 -12.25 -4.78
N LEU A 139 -21.08 -11.93 -4.78
CA LEU A 139 -20.51 -10.85 -3.99
C LEU A 139 -21.16 -9.50 -4.32
N LEU A 140 -21.36 -9.18 -5.60
CA LEU A 140 -22.04 -7.95 -6.02
C LEU A 140 -23.47 -7.85 -5.53
N VAL A 141 -24.24 -8.94 -5.61
CA VAL A 141 -25.62 -8.97 -5.10
C VAL A 141 -25.63 -8.72 -3.59
N ARG A 142 -24.69 -9.34 -2.87
CA ARG A 142 -24.57 -9.18 -1.42
C ARG A 142 -24.12 -7.78 -1.00
N LEU A 143 -23.16 -7.18 -1.71
CA LEU A 143 -22.71 -5.80 -1.47
C LEU A 143 -23.83 -4.79 -1.74
N ARG A 144 -24.62 -4.98 -2.80
CA ARG A 144 -25.80 -4.15 -3.12
C ARG A 144 -26.91 -4.27 -2.09
N ALA A 145 -26.96 -5.38 -1.34
CA ALA A 145 -27.95 -5.58 -0.29
C ALA A 145 -27.58 -4.88 1.03
N ILE A 146 -26.38 -4.28 1.14
CA ILE A 146 -25.99 -3.47 2.29
C ILE A 146 -26.86 -2.19 2.29
N PRO A 147 -27.70 -1.97 3.31
CA PRO A 147 -28.58 -0.81 3.34
C PRO A 147 -27.78 0.50 3.40
N GLU A 148 -28.12 1.47 2.55
CA GLU A 148 -27.57 2.83 2.60
C GLU A 148 -27.78 3.51 3.96
N GLN A 149 -28.76 3.06 4.75
CA GLN A 149 -29.00 3.55 6.12
C GLN A 149 -28.01 3.03 7.17
N SER A 150 -27.27 1.94 6.88
CA SER A 150 -26.15 1.45 7.71
C SER A 150 -24.87 2.24 7.48
N LEU A 151 -24.80 3.01 6.38
CA LEU A 151 -23.77 3.99 6.09
C LEU A 151 -24.25 5.30 6.73
N ALA A 152 -23.60 5.71 7.83
CA ALA A 152 -24.08 6.83 8.64
C ALA A 152 -24.40 8.08 7.78
N PRO A 153 -25.61 8.66 7.87
CA PRO A 153 -25.96 9.86 7.13
C PRO A 153 -25.40 11.07 7.89
N GLY A 154 -24.15 11.43 7.60
CA GLY A 154 -23.52 12.60 8.19
C GLY A 154 -22.03 12.64 7.90
N THR A 155 -21.64 13.62 7.09
CA THR A 155 -20.29 14.17 6.94
C THR A 155 -19.17 13.21 6.54
N SER A 156 -18.75 13.33 5.28
CA SER A 156 -17.58 12.67 4.67
C SER A 156 -17.77 11.18 4.38
N SER A 157 -18.82 10.86 3.61
CA SER A 157 -19.11 9.51 3.11
C SER A 157 -17.88 8.89 2.47
N ARG A 158 -17.32 7.90 3.16
CA ARG A 158 -16.30 7.05 2.60
C ARG A 158 -17.03 6.15 1.63
N ASN A 159 -16.66 6.21 0.36
CA ASN A 159 -17.34 5.41 -0.66
C ASN A 159 -16.72 4.01 -0.70
N LEU A 160 -16.40 3.37 0.44
CA LEU A 160 -15.66 2.10 0.44
C LEU A 160 -16.52 0.99 -0.14
N VAL A 161 -17.78 0.87 0.29
CA VAL A 161 -18.73 -0.10 -0.30
C VAL A 161 -18.85 0.09 -1.82
N GLN A 162 -19.00 1.34 -2.27
CA GLN A 162 -19.06 1.68 -3.70
C GLN A 162 -17.76 1.37 -4.44
N THR A 163 -16.61 1.56 -3.79
CA THR A 163 -15.29 1.26 -4.36
C THR A 163 -15.11 -0.25 -4.51
N VAL A 164 -15.47 -1.04 -3.50
CA VAL A 164 -15.42 -2.52 -3.56
C VAL A 164 -16.41 -3.04 -4.60
N MET A 165 -17.60 -2.45 -4.71
CA MET A 165 -18.55 -2.77 -5.78
C MET A 165 -17.97 -2.48 -7.17
N ALA A 166 -17.42 -1.29 -7.40
CA ALA A 166 -16.82 -0.92 -8.68
C ALA A 166 -15.63 -1.82 -9.05
N GLN A 167 -14.80 -2.19 -8.07
CA GLN A 167 -13.71 -3.15 -8.27
C GLN A 167 -14.23 -4.54 -8.61
N THR A 168 -15.28 -5.01 -7.93
CA THR A 168 -15.88 -6.33 -8.20
C THR A 168 -16.56 -6.38 -9.58
N GLU A 169 -17.22 -5.30 -9.99
CA GLU A 169 -17.74 -5.14 -11.36
C GLU A 169 -16.60 -5.14 -12.39
N GLY A 170 -15.49 -4.49 -12.08
CA GLY A 170 -14.27 -4.53 -12.89
C GLY A 170 -13.70 -5.94 -13.06
N LEU A 171 -13.69 -6.75 -12.00
CA LEU A 171 -13.27 -8.17 -12.05
C LEU A 171 -14.22 -9.00 -12.92
N MET A 172 -15.53 -8.81 -12.78
CA MET A 172 -16.53 -9.50 -13.59
C MET A 172 -16.41 -9.16 -15.08
N ASN A 173 -16.17 -7.88 -15.41
CA ASN A 173 -15.95 -7.43 -16.79
C ASN A 173 -14.65 -8.00 -17.41
N ARG A 174 -13.70 -8.43 -16.57
CA ARG A 174 -12.45 -9.09 -16.98
C ARG A 174 -12.58 -10.62 -17.09
N GLY A 175 -13.78 -11.17 -16.89
CA GLY A 175 -14.04 -12.61 -16.95
C GLY A 175 -13.70 -13.38 -15.66
N MET A 176 -13.40 -12.68 -14.56
CA MET A 176 -13.20 -13.33 -13.27
C MET A 176 -14.54 -13.70 -12.65
N GLU A 177 -14.81 -14.99 -12.54
CA GLU A 177 -16.07 -15.49 -11.97
C GLU A 177 -16.01 -15.64 -10.45
N GLN A 178 -14.82 -15.65 -9.85
CA GLN A 178 -14.61 -15.94 -8.43
C GLN A 178 -13.62 -14.98 -7.77
N CYS A 179 -13.92 -14.60 -6.52
CA CYS A 179 -13.04 -13.87 -5.62
C CYS A 179 -12.57 -14.78 -4.50
N ASN A 180 -11.30 -14.66 -4.12
CA ASN A 180 -10.75 -15.29 -2.92
C ASN A 180 -11.18 -14.49 -1.69
N LEU A 181 -11.86 -15.14 -0.72
CA LEU A 181 -12.29 -14.49 0.51
C LEU A 181 -11.11 -14.06 1.38
N ALA A 182 -10.01 -14.83 1.39
CA ALA A 182 -8.81 -14.47 2.15
C ALA A 182 -8.21 -13.15 1.64
N SER A 183 -8.13 -12.96 0.32
CA SER A 183 -7.63 -11.71 -0.26
C SER A 183 -8.54 -10.51 0.03
N ILE A 184 -9.85 -10.71 0.12
CA ILE A 184 -10.79 -9.65 0.54
C ILE A 184 -10.57 -9.30 2.00
N GLN A 185 -10.40 -10.30 2.88
CA GLN A 185 -10.15 -10.09 4.31
C GLN A 185 -8.83 -9.33 4.53
N GLU A 186 -7.74 -9.80 3.93
CA GLU A 186 -6.43 -9.16 4.00
C GLU A 186 -6.46 -7.71 3.51
N PHE A 187 -7.21 -7.43 2.43
CA PHE A 187 -7.42 -6.07 1.96
C PHE A 187 -8.16 -5.19 2.99
N LEU A 188 -9.20 -5.72 3.63
CA LEU A 188 -9.96 -4.99 4.65
C LEU A 188 -9.12 -4.75 5.91
N ASP A 189 -8.28 -5.70 6.31
CA ASP A 189 -7.40 -5.59 7.47
C ASP A 189 -6.27 -4.57 7.21
N ARG A 190 -5.66 -4.59 6.02
CA ARG A 190 -4.67 -3.57 5.62
C ARG A 190 -5.27 -2.16 5.59
N LEU A 191 -6.52 -2.03 5.14
CA LEU A 191 -7.23 -0.74 5.20
C LEU A 191 -7.43 -0.28 6.64
N GLU A 192 -7.83 -1.18 7.55
CA GLU A 192 -8.00 -0.86 8.96
C GLU A 192 -6.70 -0.35 9.58
N GLU A 193 -5.60 -1.06 9.37
CA GLU A 193 -4.30 -0.71 9.91
C GLU A 193 -3.83 0.65 9.38
N ALA A 194 -3.93 0.87 8.07
CA ALA A 194 -3.52 2.12 7.44
C ALA A 194 -4.31 3.33 7.97
N GLU A 195 -5.62 3.18 8.16
CA GLU A 195 -6.47 4.25 8.70
C GLU A 195 -6.21 4.56 10.15
N GLN A 196 -6.05 3.51 10.97
CA GLN A 196 -5.77 3.67 12.38
C GLN A 196 -4.40 4.32 12.58
N GLY A 197 -3.39 3.87 11.83
CA GLY A 197 -2.07 4.49 11.80
C GLY A 197 -2.11 5.96 11.37
N PHE A 198 -2.91 6.30 10.34
CA PHE A 198 -3.12 7.68 9.94
C PHE A 198 -3.77 8.53 11.05
N LEU A 199 -4.81 8.03 11.70
CA LEU A 199 -5.48 8.76 12.78
C LEU A 199 -4.56 9.00 13.98
N ASP A 200 -3.74 8.01 14.34
CA ASP A 200 -2.80 8.14 15.45
C ASP A 200 -1.68 9.14 15.12
N LEU A 201 -1.19 9.14 13.87
CA LEU A 201 -0.26 10.16 13.38
C LEU A 201 -0.86 11.57 13.46
N VAL A 202 -2.11 11.75 13.00
CA VAL A 202 -2.82 13.03 13.07
C VAL A 202 -2.96 13.52 14.51
N ARG A 203 -3.37 12.64 15.44
CA ARG A 203 -3.51 12.99 16.86
C ARG A 203 -2.19 13.45 17.47
N GLN A 204 -1.09 12.76 17.15
CA GLN A 204 0.24 13.13 17.62
C GLN A 204 0.68 14.49 17.07
N ASP A 205 0.58 14.70 15.77
CA ASP A 205 1.08 15.91 15.12
C ASP A 205 0.21 17.15 15.39
N VAL A 206 -1.09 16.98 15.58
CA VAL A 206 -1.99 18.10 15.94
C VAL A 206 -1.60 18.72 17.28
N LEU A 207 -1.15 17.94 18.26
CA LEU A 207 -0.66 18.46 19.54
C LEU A 207 0.55 19.38 19.31
N HIS A 208 1.52 18.93 18.50
CA HIS A 208 2.69 19.74 18.15
C HIS A 208 2.30 20.99 17.37
N LEU A 209 1.47 20.86 16.34
CA LEU A 209 1.01 22.00 15.55
C LEU A 209 0.26 23.03 16.42
N SER A 210 -0.55 22.56 17.38
CA SER A 210 -1.26 23.43 18.32
C SER A 210 -0.31 24.30 19.14
N THR A 211 0.81 23.72 19.62
CA THR A 211 1.83 24.51 20.34
C THR A 211 2.51 25.55 19.45
N VAL A 212 2.76 25.23 18.17
CA VAL A 212 3.33 26.17 17.21
C VAL A 212 2.35 27.31 16.91
N PHE A 213 1.07 27.01 16.75
CA PHE A 213 0.03 28.03 16.55
C PHE A 213 -0.11 28.97 17.75
N GLN A 214 -0.01 28.46 18.99
CA GLN A 214 0.02 29.30 20.19
C GLN A 214 1.27 30.20 20.24
N ALA A 215 2.44 29.68 19.86
CA ALA A 215 3.67 30.47 19.78
C ALA A 215 3.58 31.56 18.69
N LEU A 216 2.96 31.26 17.54
CA LEU A 216 2.70 32.21 16.46
C LEU A 216 1.73 33.32 16.88
N GLN A 217 0.67 32.99 17.64
CA GLN A 217 -0.27 33.97 18.19
C GLN A 217 0.41 34.98 19.12
N ASN A 218 1.40 34.52 19.90
CA ASN A 218 2.19 35.34 20.81
C ASN A 218 3.37 36.06 20.11
N GLY A 219 3.50 35.94 18.78
CA GLY A 219 4.55 36.58 17.98
C GLY A 219 5.96 35.99 18.17
N GLY A 220 6.06 34.76 18.69
CA GLY A 220 7.32 34.21 19.20
C GLY A 220 7.76 32.86 18.60
N ALA A 221 7.08 32.33 17.57
CA ALA A 221 7.49 31.06 16.97
C ALA A 221 8.87 31.18 16.29
N ALA A 222 9.81 30.34 16.70
CA ALA A 222 11.14 30.31 16.08
C ALA A 222 11.05 29.75 14.66
N SER A 223 11.92 30.24 13.75
CA SER A 223 11.97 29.77 12.35
C SER A 223 12.09 28.24 12.23
N ALA A 224 12.91 27.61 13.09
CA ALA A 224 13.06 26.16 13.12
C ALA A 224 11.78 25.41 13.54
N GLN A 225 10.96 25.98 14.44
CA GLN A 225 9.68 25.38 14.83
C GLN A 225 8.66 25.44 13.69
N LEU A 226 8.67 26.54 12.94
CA LEU A 226 7.80 26.72 11.78
C LEU A 226 8.19 25.80 10.62
N GLN A 227 9.48 25.64 10.35
CA GLN A 227 9.99 24.67 9.38
C GLN A 227 9.56 23.24 9.73
N ASN A 228 9.71 22.83 11.00
CA ASN A 228 9.27 21.51 11.45
C ASN A 228 7.75 21.33 11.32
N ALA A 229 6.96 22.39 11.56
CA ALA A 229 5.52 22.36 11.36
C ALA A 229 5.14 22.17 9.88
N VAL A 230 5.84 22.84 8.95
CA VAL A 230 5.64 22.65 7.50
C VAL A 230 5.92 21.20 7.09
N GLU A 231 7.03 20.63 7.55
CA GLU A 231 7.41 19.23 7.25
C GLU A 231 6.38 18.23 7.78
N ARG A 232 5.89 18.42 9.01
CA ARG A 232 4.83 17.57 9.59
C ARG A 232 3.53 17.65 8.81
N VAL A 233 3.10 18.86 8.41
CA VAL A 233 1.89 19.00 7.61
C VAL A 233 2.03 18.33 6.24
N ALA A 234 3.24 18.34 5.65
CA ALA A 234 3.51 17.60 4.42
C ALA A 234 3.42 16.07 4.64
N GLN A 235 3.92 15.56 5.77
CA GLN A 235 3.78 14.15 6.15
C GLN A 235 2.31 13.76 6.34
N LEU A 236 1.52 14.58 7.05
CA LEU A 236 0.08 14.39 7.23
C LEU A 236 -0.69 14.39 5.91
N TRP A 237 -0.29 15.24 4.96
CA TRP A 237 -0.88 15.24 3.63
C TRP A 237 -0.58 13.95 2.85
N SER A 238 0.67 13.48 2.90
CA SER A 238 1.10 12.22 2.26
C SER A 238 0.36 11.02 2.87
N ALA A 239 0.27 10.95 4.19
CA ALA A 239 -0.48 9.90 4.89
C ALA A 239 -1.97 9.93 4.54
N ALA A 240 -2.58 11.13 4.45
CA ALA A 240 -3.97 11.28 4.01
C ALA A 240 -4.18 10.79 2.56
N GLN A 241 -3.19 10.92 1.68
CA GLN A 241 -3.24 10.40 0.32
C GLN A 241 -3.24 8.87 0.29
N GLN A 242 -2.41 8.22 1.12
CA GLN A 242 -2.33 6.76 1.19
C GLN A 242 -3.65 6.11 1.59
N VAL A 243 -4.40 6.73 2.51
CA VAL A 243 -5.71 6.24 2.96
C VAL A 243 -6.89 6.82 2.17
N ASN A 244 -6.60 7.61 1.14
CA ASN A 244 -7.58 8.30 0.28
C ASN A 244 -8.57 9.19 1.07
N ALA A 245 -8.09 9.86 2.12
CA ALA A 245 -8.87 10.81 2.91
C ALA A 245 -8.93 12.19 2.21
N SER A 246 -9.71 12.29 1.13
CA SER A 246 -9.79 13.47 0.25
C SER A 246 -10.04 14.81 0.98
N HIS A 247 -10.90 14.81 2.00
CA HIS A 247 -11.19 15.99 2.82
C HIS A 247 -9.95 16.43 3.63
N ALA A 248 -9.20 15.48 4.18
CA ALA A 248 -7.98 15.74 4.94
C ALA A 248 -6.83 16.20 4.04
N MET A 249 -6.69 15.60 2.85
CA MET A 249 -5.72 16.06 1.84
C MET A 249 -5.94 17.53 1.49
N THR A 250 -7.19 17.93 1.25
CA THR A 250 -7.53 19.32 0.91
C THR A 250 -7.19 20.27 2.05
N PHE A 251 -7.48 19.87 3.29
CA PHE A 251 -7.16 20.66 4.48
C PHE A 251 -5.64 20.80 4.70
N PHE A 252 -4.89 19.70 4.70
CA PHE A 252 -3.45 19.72 4.96
C PHE A 252 -2.67 20.43 3.84
N MET A 253 -3.11 20.33 2.58
CA MET A 253 -2.53 21.11 1.50
C MET A 253 -2.71 22.61 1.75
N GLY A 254 -3.92 23.05 2.13
CA GLY A 254 -4.19 24.45 2.48
C GLY A 254 -3.38 24.93 3.70
N LEU A 255 -3.24 24.07 4.71
CA LEU A 255 -2.45 24.35 5.91
C LEU A 255 -0.95 24.46 5.60
N HIS A 256 -0.43 23.57 4.76
CA HIS A 256 0.96 23.62 4.29
C HIS A 256 1.23 24.94 3.57
N SER A 257 0.41 25.30 2.57
CA SER A 257 0.54 26.58 1.87
C SER A 257 0.47 27.78 2.82
N PHE A 258 -0.42 27.75 3.81
CA PHE A 258 -0.51 28.80 4.82
C PHE A 258 0.79 28.93 5.63
N LEU A 259 1.33 27.83 6.17
CA LEU A 259 2.54 27.85 6.97
C LEU A 259 3.77 28.27 6.16
N THR A 260 3.89 27.84 4.90
CA THR A 260 4.97 28.28 4.00
C THR A 260 4.91 29.79 3.77
N LEU A 261 3.72 30.37 3.56
CA LEU A 261 3.56 31.81 3.36
C LEU A 261 3.90 32.63 4.62
N VAL A 262 3.58 32.10 5.79
CA VAL A 262 3.97 32.70 7.09
C VAL A 262 5.48 32.63 7.27
N MET A 263 6.10 31.51 6.91
CA MET A 263 7.54 31.28 7.04
C MET A 263 8.36 32.22 6.16
N GLU A 264 7.90 32.46 4.93
CA GLU A 264 8.55 33.39 4.00
C GLU A 264 8.25 34.87 4.33
N GLN A 265 7.57 35.16 5.44
CA GLN A 265 7.15 36.50 5.88
C GLN A 265 6.34 37.28 4.83
N ARG A 266 5.74 36.60 3.85
CA ARG A 266 5.03 37.25 2.74
C ARG A 266 3.68 37.84 3.14
N ILE A 267 3.18 37.51 4.34
CA ILE A 267 1.87 37.93 4.83
C ILE A 267 1.97 38.36 6.29
N GLY A 268 1.52 39.59 6.58
CA GLY A 268 1.21 40.02 7.95
C GLY A 268 -0.09 39.36 8.42
N VAL A 269 0.00 38.28 9.17
CA VAL A 269 -1.17 37.53 9.66
C VAL A 269 -1.58 38.06 11.05
N GLY A 270 -2.80 38.58 11.16
CA GLY A 270 -3.36 38.97 12.46
C GLY A 270 -3.70 37.77 13.35
N THR A 271 -3.63 37.93 14.67
CA THR A 271 -3.83 36.87 15.68
C THR A 271 -5.12 36.07 15.48
N HIS A 272 -6.22 36.74 15.10
CA HIS A 272 -7.52 36.12 14.80
C HIS A 272 -7.48 35.02 13.72
N ARG A 273 -6.55 35.11 12.74
CA ARG A 273 -6.43 34.10 11.68
C ARG A 273 -5.72 32.85 12.18
N TYR A 274 -4.72 33.00 13.05
CA TYR A 274 -4.07 31.86 13.69
C TYR A 274 -5.03 31.11 14.60
N GLU A 275 -5.90 31.82 15.33
CA GLU A 275 -6.98 31.20 16.13
C GLU A 275 -7.98 30.44 15.26
N ALA A 276 -8.39 31.00 14.13
CA ALA A 276 -9.31 30.34 13.20
C ALA A 276 -8.69 29.06 12.60
N VAL A 277 -7.42 29.11 12.19
CA VAL A 277 -6.70 27.93 11.66
C VAL A 277 -6.53 26.87 12.74
N HIS A 278 -6.19 27.27 13.97
CA HIS A 278 -6.07 26.38 15.12
C HIS A 278 -7.41 25.69 15.45
N SER A 279 -8.51 26.45 15.50
CA SER A 279 -9.86 25.89 15.71
C SER A 279 -10.23 24.88 14.63
N ARG A 280 -9.92 25.21 13.36
CA ARG A 280 -10.18 24.30 12.23
C ARG A 280 -9.31 23.05 12.27
N LEU A 281 -8.06 23.15 12.72
CA LEU A 281 -7.18 21.99 12.92
C LEU A 281 -7.79 21.00 13.90
N VAL A 282 -8.30 21.48 15.04
CA VAL A 282 -8.98 20.65 16.05
C VAL A 282 -10.26 20.03 15.48
N GLN A 283 -11.07 20.79 14.75
CA GLN A 283 -12.29 20.27 14.10
C GLN A 283 -11.99 19.18 13.07
N THR A 284 -10.88 19.31 12.33
CA THR A 284 -10.45 18.29 11.36
C THR A 284 -10.15 16.96 12.06
N VAL A 285 -9.59 16.96 13.26
CA VAL A 285 -9.36 15.71 14.03
C VAL A 285 -10.67 15.00 14.33
N ASN A 286 -11.66 15.71 14.87
CA ASN A 286 -12.97 15.11 15.17
C ASN A 286 -13.62 14.55 13.90
N SER A 287 -13.53 15.30 12.79
CA SER A 287 -14.04 14.85 11.49
C SER A 287 -13.33 13.59 10.98
N LEU A 288 -12.03 13.45 11.26
CA LEU A 288 -11.23 12.28 10.92
C LEU A 288 -11.54 11.07 11.81
N GLU A 289 -11.83 11.29 13.09
CA GLU A 289 -12.30 10.23 14.00
C GLU A 289 -13.65 9.67 13.53
N GLU A 290 -14.59 10.55 13.18
CA GLU A 290 -15.87 10.17 12.57
C GLU A 290 -15.67 9.40 11.26
N TRP A 291 -14.72 9.85 10.43
CA TRP A 291 -14.39 9.19 9.16
C TRP A 291 -13.80 7.77 9.34
N VAL A 292 -12.89 7.57 10.31
CA VAL A 292 -12.36 6.23 10.65
C VAL A 292 -13.48 5.34 11.20
N GLN A 293 -14.34 5.87 12.06
CA GLN A 293 -15.47 5.13 12.60
C GLN A 293 -16.50 4.75 11.53
N GLY A 294 -16.71 5.62 10.54
CA GLY A 294 -17.47 5.32 9.32
C GLY A 294 -16.84 4.16 8.55
N GLY A 295 -15.52 4.20 8.33
CA GLY A 295 -14.75 3.11 7.71
C GLY A 295 -14.91 1.77 8.42
N ARG A 296 -14.82 1.74 9.76
CA ARG A 296 -15.05 0.54 10.57
C ARG A 296 -16.45 -0.03 10.36
N THR A 297 -17.45 0.84 10.28
CA THR A 297 -18.86 0.43 10.07
C THR A 297 -19.04 -0.18 8.68
N GLU A 298 -18.46 0.43 7.65
CA GLU A 298 -18.48 -0.09 6.27
C GLU A 298 -17.74 -1.41 6.12
N ARG A 299 -16.53 -1.53 6.69
CA ARG A 299 -15.78 -2.79 6.70
C ARG A 299 -16.56 -3.89 7.41
N GLY A 300 -17.14 -3.60 8.58
CA GLY A 300 -17.98 -4.55 9.30
C GLY A 300 -19.20 -4.99 8.49
N ALA A 301 -19.83 -4.09 7.73
CA ALA A 301 -20.91 -4.44 6.82
C ALA A 301 -20.46 -5.34 5.67
N ILE A 302 -19.29 -5.05 5.07
CA ILE A 302 -18.69 -5.89 4.02
C ILE A 302 -18.36 -7.28 4.58
N GLN A 303 -17.68 -7.36 5.73
CA GLN A 303 -17.37 -8.63 6.40
C GLN A 303 -18.64 -9.42 6.75
N GLY A 304 -19.71 -8.74 7.17
CA GLY A 304 -20.99 -9.36 7.50
C GLY A 304 -21.71 -10.02 6.32
N VAL A 305 -21.42 -9.58 5.09
CA VAL A 305 -22.01 -10.19 3.88
C VAL A 305 -21.15 -11.31 3.28
N LEU A 306 -19.88 -11.43 3.67
CA LEU A 306 -19.02 -12.52 3.21
C LEU A 306 -19.51 -13.88 3.75
N PRO A 307 -19.42 -14.97 2.96
CA PRO A 307 -19.68 -16.33 3.43
C PRO A 307 -18.75 -16.67 4.59
N ARG A 308 -19.29 -17.31 5.62
CA ARG A 308 -18.54 -17.86 6.75
C ARG A 308 -18.09 -19.28 6.47
#